data_AF-A0A8J6RBB6-F1
#
_entry.id   AF-A0A8J6RBB6-F1
#
_cell.length_a   1.000
_cell.length_b   1.000
_cell.length_c   1.000
_cell.angle_alpha   90.00
_cell.angle_beta   90.00
_cell.angle_gamma   90.00
#
_symmetry.space_group_name_H-M   'P 1'
#
loop_
_entity.id
_entity.type
_entity.pdbx_description
1 polymer ?
#
loop_
_entity_poly.entity_id
_entity_poly.type
_entity_poly.pdbx_seq_one_letter_code
_entity_poly.pdbx_strand_id
1 'polypeptide(L)'
;MPASQLSRQTGGQPKLKVEEQLLRVLEYWRKLCTLEVELGWQVPAIALTGYAGKEWQERSLELGFQQYLTKPILPDALIEIVIQLLRQSE
;
A
#
# COMPACT_ATOMS: atom_id res chain seq x y z
N MET A 1 -25.08 -17.71 -45.35
CA MET A 1 -24.22 -18.34 -44.33
C MET A 1 -23.43 -17.25 -43.60
N PRO A 2 -23.32 -17.27 -42.26
CA PRO A 2 -22.75 -16.19 -41.48
C PRO A 2 -21.23 -16.35 -41.33
N ALA A 3 -20.49 -15.25 -41.42
CA ALA A 3 -19.09 -15.19 -41.03
C ALA A 3 -19.02 -15.15 -39.50
N SER A 4 -18.85 -16.33 -38.92
CA SER A 4 -18.48 -16.56 -37.53
C SER A 4 -17.17 -15.83 -37.18
N GLN A 5 -17.19 -15.21 -36.00
CA GLN A 5 -16.07 -15.09 -35.08
C GLN A 5 -14.88 -14.23 -35.53
N LEU A 6 -14.72 -13.09 -34.85
CA LEU A 6 -13.47 -12.79 -34.16
C LEU A 6 -13.75 -11.78 -33.05
N SER A 7 -13.90 -12.34 -31.86
CA SER A 7 -13.78 -11.69 -30.57
C SER A 7 -12.57 -10.75 -30.56
N ARG A 8 -12.81 -9.46 -30.39
CA ARG A 8 -11.86 -8.57 -29.72
C ARG A 8 -12.47 -8.17 -28.39
N GLN A 9 -12.50 -9.12 -27.46
CA GLN A 9 -12.43 -8.75 -26.06
C GLN A 9 -11.01 -8.20 -25.85
N THR A 10 -10.87 -6.89 -25.93
CA THR A 10 -9.70 -6.20 -25.40
C THR A 10 -9.69 -6.47 -23.90
N GLY A 11 -8.71 -7.25 -23.45
CA GLY A 11 -8.49 -7.59 -22.05
C GLY A 11 -8.14 -6.35 -21.22
N GLY A 12 -9.17 -5.63 -20.79
CA GLY A 12 -9.07 -4.75 -19.64
C GLY A 12 -9.14 -5.62 -18.39
N GLN A 13 -8.02 -5.81 -17.70
CA GLN A 13 -8.09 -6.34 -16.34
C GLN A 13 -9.00 -5.44 -15.50
N PRO A 14 -9.87 -5.99 -14.64
CA PRO A 14 -10.71 -5.17 -13.77
C PRO A 14 -9.82 -4.42 -12.77
N LYS A 15 -9.65 -3.12 -12.99
CA LYS A 15 -8.89 -2.20 -12.10
C LYS A 15 -9.34 -2.25 -10.63
N LEU A 16 -10.59 -2.67 -10.37
CA LEU A 16 -11.18 -2.70 -9.03
C LEU A 16 -10.54 -3.68 -8.03
N LYS A 17 -9.95 -4.81 -8.47
CA LYS A 17 -9.53 -5.87 -7.51
C LYS A 17 -8.28 -5.53 -6.69
N VAL A 18 -7.40 -4.67 -7.20
CA VAL A 18 -6.14 -4.31 -6.50
C VAL A 18 -6.34 -3.11 -5.57
N GLU A 19 -7.18 -2.16 -5.95
CA GLU A 19 -7.59 -1.03 -5.09
C GLU A 19 -8.29 -1.53 -3.83
N GLU A 20 -9.21 -2.52 -3.97
CA GLU A 20 -9.85 -3.20 -2.84
C GLU A 20 -8.83 -3.85 -1.89
N GLN A 21 -7.76 -4.47 -2.42
CA GLN A 21 -6.71 -5.07 -1.59
C GLN A 21 -5.92 -4.00 -0.81
N LEU A 22 -5.60 -2.88 -1.44
CA LEU A 22 -4.90 -1.78 -0.78
C LEU A 22 -5.77 -1.14 0.30
N LEU A 23 -7.05 -0.90 0.01
CA LEU A 23 -8.01 -0.40 1.00
C LEU A 23 -8.12 -1.32 2.23
N ARG A 24 -8.13 -2.64 2.03
CA ARG A 24 -8.13 -3.59 3.15
C ARG A 24 -6.90 -3.44 4.03
N VAL A 25 -5.71 -3.31 3.45
CA VAL A 25 -4.46 -3.12 4.22
C VAL A 25 -4.54 -1.84 5.04
N LEU A 26 -5.02 -0.76 4.44
CA LEU A 26 -5.24 0.53 5.10
C LEU A 26 -6.23 0.41 6.27
N GLU A 27 -7.33 -0.31 6.10
CA GLU A 27 -8.31 -0.59 7.17
C GLU A 27 -7.71 -1.44 8.30
N TYR A 28 -6.90 -2.45 7.98
CA TYR A 28 -6.22 -3.26 8.98
C TYR A 28 -5.22 -2.45 9.79
N TRP A 29 -4.43 -1.60 9.11
CA TRP A 29 -3.47 -0.72 9.77
C TRP A 29 -4.15 0.21 10.77
N ARG A 30 -5.26 0.85 10.38
CA ARG A 30 -6.06 1.70 11.28
C ARG A 30 -6.48 0.97 12.56
N LYS A 31 -6.86 -0.30 12.47
CA LYS A 31 -7.23 -1.12 13.64
C LYS A 31 -6.03 -1.38 14.53
N LEU A 32 -4.85 -1.66 13.95
CA LEU A 32 -3.62 -1.84 14.71
C LEU A 32 -3.20 -0.57 15.44
N CYS A 33 -3.24 0.60 14.78
CA CYS A 33 -2.95 1.87 15.45
C CYS A 33 -3.89 2.18 16.62
N THR A 34 -5.13 1.70 16.58
CA THR A 34 -6.05 1.82 17.72
C THR A 34 -5.56 0.98 18.91
N LEU A 35 -5.10 -0.24 18.66
CA LEU A 35 -4.54 -1.14 19.68
C LEU A 35 -3.19 -0.67 20.21
N GLU A 36 -2.36 -0.04 19.37
CA GLU A 36 -1.10 0.59 19.76
C GLU A 36 -1.29 1.62 20.88
N VAL A 37 -2.28 2.49 20.72
CA VAL A 37 -2.64 3.50 21.73
C VAL A 37 -3.10 2.83 23.03
N GLU A 38 -3.88 1.76 22.95
CA GLU A 38 -4.37 1.02 24.12
C GLU A 38 -3.25 0.29 24.88
N LEU A 39 -2.25 -0.23 24.15
CA LEU A 39 -1.14 -1.02 24.70
C LEU A 39 0.11 -0.19 25.03
N GLY A 40 0.14 1.09 24.64
CA GLY A 40 1.27 1.99 24.87
C GLY A 40 2.51 1.65 24.03
N TRP A 41 2.33 0.99 22.88
CA TRP A 41 3.39 0.68 21.94
C TRP A 41 3.22 1.49 20.66
N GLN A 42 4.31 1.83 19.99
CA GLN A 42 4.28 2.52 18.70
C GLN A 42 5.13 1.72 17.71
N VAL A 43 4.49 1.12 16.70
CA VAL A 43 5.20 0.35 15.67
C VAL A 43 5.44 1.25 14.47
N PRO A 44 6.71 1.50 14.10
CA PRO A 44 7.01 2.26 12.91
C PRO A 44 6.61 1.46 11.66
N ALA A 45 5.94 2.12 10.71
CA ALA A 45 5.37 1.48 9.54
C ALA A 45 5.57 2.24 8.23
N ILE A 46 5.76 1.45 7.18
CA ILE A 46 5.98 1.89 5.81
C ILE A 46 4.92 1.25 4.92
N ALA A 47 4.15 2.07 4.20
CA ALA A 47 3.23 1.60 3.18
C ALA A 47 3.99 1.34 1.86
N LEU A 48 4.40 0.10 1.61
CA LEU A 48 5.10 -0.30 0.38
C LEU A 48 4.14 -0.92 -0.65
N THR A 49 3.78 -0.16 -1.70
CA THR A 49 2.70 -0.52 -2.62
C THR A 49 3.18 -0.69 -4.07
N GLY A 50 2.53 -1.53 -4.87
CA GLY A 50 2.78 -1.58 -6.33
C GLY A 50 2.07 -0.48 -7.13
N TYR A 51 1.36 0.43 -6.45
CA TYR A 51 0.49 1.40 -7.08
C TYR A 51 1.00 2.81 -6.80
N ALA A 52 1.44 3.52 -7.84
CA ALA A 52 1.87 4.89 -7.70
C ALA A 52 0.65 5.83 -7.79
N GLY A 53 0.53 6.77 -6.85
CA GLY A 53 -0.53 7.77 -6.90
C GLY A 53 -0.54 8.64 -5.65
N LYS A 54 -0.71 9.95 -5.83
CA LYS A 54 -0.74 10.94 -4.75
C LYS A 54 -1.84 10.66 -3.74
N GLU A 55 -3.03 10.27 -4.20
CA GLU A 55 -4.17 9.90 -3.36
C GLU A 55 -3.84 8.77 -2.37
N TRP A 56 -3.09 7.75 -2.82
CA TRP A 56 -2.73 6.61 -1.99
C TRP A 56 -1.61 6.92 -1.01
N GLN A 57 -0.69 7.79 -1.41
CA GLN A 57 0.30 8.36 -0.51
C GLN A 57 -0.39 9.14 0.61
N GLU A 58 -1.28 10.08 0.27
CA GLU A 58 -2.03 10.89 1.22
C GLU A 58 -2.82 10.02 2.19
N ARG A 59 -3.63 9.07 1.69
CA ARG A 59 -4.38 8.13 2.53
C ARG A 59 -3.50 7.32 3.47
N SER A 60 -2.35 6.84 3.00
CA SER A 60 -1.46 6.04 3.85
C SER A 60 -0.88 6.88 4.98
N LEU A 61 -0.44 8.09 4.68
CA LEU A 61 0.10 9.00 5.69
C LEU A 61 -0.97 9.45 6.70
N GLU A 62 -2.19 9.74 6.24
CA GLU A 62 -3.33 10.09 7.10
C GLU A 62 -3.72 8.96 8.08
N LEU A 63 -3.47 7.71 7.70
CA LEU A 63 -3.75 6.54 8.53
C LEU A 63 -2.64 6.21 9.52
N GLY A 64 -1.59 7.03 9.58
CA GLY A 64 -0.50 6.88 10.54
C GLY A 64 0.65 6.01 10.06
N PHE A 65 0.77 5.71 8.76
CA PHE A 65 2.05 5.26 8.22
C PHE A 65 3.04 6.43 8.23
N GLN A 66 4.28 6.18 8.63
CA GLN A 66 5.32 7.23 8.65
C GLN A 66 5.93 7.46 7.27
N GLN A 67 5.90 6.45 6.40
CA GLN A 67 6.45 6.51 5.06
C GLN A 67 5.55 5.81 4.04
N TYR A 68 5.59 6.29 2.80
CA TYR A 68 4.95 5.68 1.64
C TYR A 68 5.98 5.41 0.56
N LEU A 69 6.05 4.17 0.08
CA LEU A 69 6.99 3.75 -0.95
C LEU A 69 6.27 2.98 -2.05
N THR A 70 6.77 3.12 -3.28
CA THR A 70 6.28 2.34 -4.43
C THR A 70 7.25 1.23 -4.79
N LYS A 71 6.71 0.13 -5.31
CA LYS A 71 7.48 -0.96 -5.91
C LYS A 71 7.76 -0.63 -7.39
N PRO A 72 8.86 -1.15 -7.95
CA PRO A 72 9.92 -1.90 -7.26
C PRO A 72 10.80 -0.98 -6.41
N ILE A 73 11.30 -1.52 -5.29
CA ILE A 73 12.34 -0.89 -4.46
C ILE A 73 13.51 -1.86 -4.34
N LEU A 74 14.72 -1.33 -4.36
CA LEU A 74 15.93 -2.14 -4.11
C LEU A 74 15.98 -2.54 -2.64
N PRO A 75 16.35 -3.79 -2.32
CA PRO A 75 16.44 -4.26 -0.93
C PRO A 75 17.31 -3.36 -0.04
N ASP A 76 18.48 -2.95 -0.53
CA ASP A 76 19.41 -2.10 0.21
C ASP A 76 18.78 -0.74 0.57
N ALA A 77 18.06 -0.13 -0.38
CA ALA A 77 17.33 1.11 -0.14
C ALA A 77 16.20 0.92 0.88
N LEU A 78 15.49 -0.22 0.85
CA LEU A 78 14.46 -0.53 1.84
C LEU A 78 15.07 -0.67 3.25
N ILE A 79 16.22 -1.33 3.37
CA ILE A 79 16.94 -1.48 4.63
C ILE A 79 17.32 -0.11 5.19
N GLU A 80 17.88 0.79 4.37
CA GLU A 80 18.23 2.15 4.79
C GLU A 80 17.02 2.92 5.33
N ILE A 81 15.87 2.84 4.65
CA ILE A 81 14.64 3.50 5.08
C ILE A 81 14.14 2.93 6.40
N VAL A 82 14.19 1.60 6.58
CA VAL A 82 13.82 0.95 7.86
C VAL A 82 14.74 1.42 8.99
N ILE A 83 16.06 1.50 8.75
CA ILE A 83 17.02 2.00 9.74
C ILE A 83 16.72 3.46 10.10
N GLN A 84 16.44 4.31 9.11
CA GLN A 84 16.07 5.70 9.34
C GLN A 84 14.79 5.82 10.17
N LEU A 85 13.80 4.99 9.86
CA LEU A 85 12.52 5.00 10.54
C LEU A 85 12.63 4.57 12.01
N LEU A 86 13.42 3.53 12.30
CA LEU A 86 13.65 3.06 13.68
C LEU A 86 14.34 4.13 14.55
N ARG A 87 15.21 4.95 13.97
CA ARG A 87 15.88 6.07 14.68
C ARG A 87 14.94 7.24 14.98
N GLN A 88 13.80 7.33 14.29
CA GLN A 88 12.81 8.40 14.50
C GLN A 88 11.77 8.02 15.56
N SER A 89 11.74 6.76 15.99
CA SER A 89 10.83 6.20 16.99
C SER A 89 11.45 6.03 18.38
N GLU A 90 12.69 6.50 18.57
CA GLU A 90 13.34 6.67 19.88
C GLU A 90 13.01 8.04 20.49
#